data_AF-A0A0B1SI05-F1
#
_entry.id   AF-A0A0B1SI05-F1
#
_cell.length_a   1.000
_cell.length_b   1.000
_cell.length_c   1.000
_cell.angle_alpha   90.00
_cell.angle_beta   90.00
_cell.angle_gamma   90.00
#
_symmetry.space_group_name_H-M   'P 1'
#
loop_
_entity.id
_entity.type
_entity.pdbx_description
1 polymer ?
#
loop_
_entity_poly.entity_id
_entity_poly.type
_entity_poly.pdbx_seq_one_letter_code
_entity_poly.pdbx_strand_id
1 'polypeptide(L)'
;MDELQDEEQIALADILRRLIIRYDNIFKCPFPFSMGWLGAPTGSFLDEDTKHWYLHASFHPPLLRSATVPKYLAGYEMFSEPQRDITPEAAAAKIREQSEVHYSIS
;
A
#
# COMPACT_ATOMS: atom_id res chain seq x y z
N MET A 1 -13.05 -8.29 7.18
CA MET A 1 -11.84 -9.15 7.21
C MET A 1 -12.24 -10.54 7.65
N ASP A 2 -13.06 -10.64 8.69
CA ASP A 2 -13.57 -11.91 9.22
C ASP A 2 -14.52 -12.66 8.27
N GLU A 3 -15.04 -11.98 7.24
CA GLU A 3 -15.90 -12.55 6.19
C GLU A 3 -15.12 -13.13 4.99
N LEU A 4 -13.79 -12.97 4.96
CA LEU A 4 -12.97 -13.51 3.88
C LEU A 4 -12.95 -15.05 3.94
N GLN A 5 -13.28 -15.69 2.83
CA GLN A 5 -13.20 -17.14 2.69
C GLN A 5 -11.74 -17.60 2.66
N ASP A 6 -11.50 -18.89 2.94
CA ASP A 6 -10.14 -19.44 3.03
C ASP A 6 -9.33 -19.20 1.75
N GLU A 7 -9.95 -19.35 0.57
CA GLU A 7 -9.28 -19.08 -0.71
C GLU A 7 -8.93 -17.60 -0.88
N GLU A 8 -9.78 -16.68 -0.40
CA GLU A 8 -9.54 -15.25 -0.44
C GLU A 8 -8.41 -14.83 0.50
N GLN A 9 -8.30 -15.46 1.68
CA GLN A 9 -7.20 -15.23 2.61
C GLN A 9 -5.85 -15.69 2.02
N ILE A 10 -5.83 -16.85 1.35
CA ILE A 10 -4.62 -17.36 0.67
C ILE A 10 -4.24 -16.44 -0.49
N ALA A 11 -5.21 -16.06 -1.33
CA ALA A 11 -4.97 -15.12 -2.42
C ALA A 11 -4.49 -13.75 -1.93
N LEU A 12 -5.02 -13.29 -0.78
CA LEU A 12 -4.60 -12.05 -0.16
C LEU A 12 -3.14 -12.13 0.34
N ALA A 13 -2.76 -13.22 1.00
CA ALA A 13 -1.38 -13.44 1.44
C ALA A 13 -0.40 -13.46 0.24
N ASP A 14 -0.78 -14.12 -0.86
CA ASP A 14 0.02 -14.15 -2.09
C ASP A 14 0.21 -12.75 -2.68
N ILE A 15 -0.88 -11.99 -2.89
CA ILE A 15 -0.78 -10.68 -3.53
C ILE A 15 -0.03 -9.66 -2.64
N LEU A 16 -0.19 -9.73 -1.31
CA LEU A 16 0.56 -8.89 -0.38
C LEU A 16 2.06 -9.20 -0.45
N ARG A 17 2.43 -10.48 -0.46
CA ARG A 17 3.83 -10.91 -0.62
C ARG A 17 4.42 -10.36 -1.92
N ARG A 18 3.70 -10.50 -3.04
CA ARG A 18 4.15 -10.04 -4.36
C ARG A 18 4.29 -8.51 -4.40
N LEU A 19 3.36 -7.78 -3.79
CA LEU A 19 3.41 -6.32 -3.68
C LEU A 19 4.61 -5.85 -2.86
N ILE A 20 4.83 -6.44 -1.67
CA ILE A 20 5.93 -6.06 -0.78
C ILE A 20 7.29 -6.37 -1.43
N ILE A 21 7.44 -7.53 -2.09
CA ILE A 21 8.65 -7.85 -2.85
C ILE A 21 8.91 -6.81 -3.93
N ARG A 22 7.88 -6.41 -4.68
CA ARG A 22 8.02 -5.38 -5.71
C ARG A 22 8.46 -4.05 -5.10
N TYR A 23 7.94 -3.66 -3.93
CA TYR A 23 8.40 -2.45 -3.23
C TYR A 23 9.87 -2.53 -2.84
N ASP A 24 10.31 -3.61 -2.20
CA ASP A 24 11.71 -3.79 -1.79
C ASP A 24 12.66 -3.76 -2.98
N ASN A 25 12.21 -4.27 -4.13
CA ASN A 25 12.97 -4.28 -5.38
C ASN A 25 13.17 -2.89 -6.01
N ILE A 26 12.30 -1.90 -5.75
CA ILE A 26 12.38 -0.56 -6.39
C ILE A 26 13.73 0.10 -6.13
N PHE A 27 14.21 0.03 -4.89
CA PHE A 27 15.49 0.60 -4.47
C PHE A 27 16.46 -0.45 -3.89
N LYS A 28 16.11 -1.73 -3.97
CA LYS A 28 16.89 -2.87 -3.45
C LYS A 28 17.24 -2.69 -1.96
N CYS A 29 16.22 -2.36 -1.18
CA CYS A 29 16.31 -2.19 0.27
C CYS A 29 14.96 -2.54 0.90
N PRO A 30 14.91 -2.84 2.21
CA PRO A 30 13.64 -2.91 2.93
C PRO A 30 12.88 -1.59 2.75
N PHE A 31 11.72 -1.64 2.10
CA PHE A 31 10.94 -0.47 1.74
C PHE A 31 10.04 -0.09 2.91
N PRO A 32 10.28 1.04 3.60
CA PRO A 32 9.45 1.42 4.73
C PRO A 32 8.06 1.82 4.25
N PHE A 33 7.02 1.47 5.01
CA PHE A 33 5.65 1.93 4.78
C PHE A 33 4.84 1.92 6.07
N SER A 34 3.84 2.79 6.12
CA SER A 34 2.69 2.62 7.01
C SER A 34 1.55 1.99 6.19
N MET A 35 0.84 1.03 6.77
CA MET A 35 -0.34 0.44 6.14
C MET A 35 -1.51 0.36 7.12
N GLY A 36 -2.73 0.32 6.59
CA GLY A 36 -3.96 0.15 7.38
C GLY A 36 -5.04 -0.56 6.58
N TRP A 37 -5.93 -1.26 7.28
CA TRP A 37 -7.16 -1.84 6.73
C TRP A 37 -8.36 -0.97 7.07
N LEU A 38 -9.20 -0.71 6.08
CA LEU A 38 -10.45 0.01 6.24
C LEU A 38 -11.59 -0.89 5.77
N GLY A 39 -12.57 -1.08 6.64
CA GLY A 39 -13.78 -1.85 6.37
C GLY A 39 -14.99 -1.19 7.03
N ALA A 40 -16.15 -1.83 6.92
CA ALA A 40 -17.37 -1.35 7.55
C ALA A 40 -17.20 -1.11 9.06
N PRO A 41 -17.88 -0.10 9.64
CA PRO A 41 -17.88 0.13 11.08
C PRO A 41 -18.35 -1.09 11.87
N THR A 42 -17.81 -1.26 13.07
CA THR A 42 -18.20 -2.35 13.99
C THR A 42 -18.89 -1.80 15.24
N GLY A 43 -19.23 -2.66 16.20
CA GLY A 43 -19.87 -2.24 17.46
C GLY A 43 -21.37 -1.96 17.27
N SER A 44 -21.85 -0.81 17.75
CA SER A 44 -23.28 -0.46 17.68
C SER A 44 -23.82 -0.30 16.25
N PHE A 45 -22.93 -0.15 15.26
CA PHE A 45 -23.27 0.02 13.85
C PHE A 45 -23.22 -1.29 13.05
N LEU A 46 -22.93 -2.43 13.70
CA LEU A 46 -22.70 -3.70 13.02
C LEU A 46 -23.92 -4.20 12.24
N ASP A 47 -25.13 -3.97 12.77
CA ASP A 47 -26.39 -4.42 12.18
C ASP A 47 -26.98 -3.40 11.18
N GLU A 48 -26.32 -2.27 10.94
CA GLU A 48 -26.76 -1.28 9.95
C GLU A 48 -26.43 -1.72 8.51
N ASP A 49 -27.13 -1.15 7.52
CA ASP A 49 -26.86 -1.46 6.11
C ASP A 49 -25.52 -0.87 5.66
N THR A 50 -24.50 -1.72 5.59
CA THR A 50 -23.13 -1.37 5.23
C THR A 50 -22.74 -1.79 3.82
N LYS A 51 -23.70 -2.13 2.94
CA LYS A 51 -23.43 -2.58 1.55
C LYS A 51 -22.62 -1.61 0.67
N HIS A 52 -22.52 -0.35 1.09
CA HIS A 52 -21.73 0.68 0.43
C HIS A 52 -20.24 0.67 0.83
N TRP A 53 -19.87 -0.08 1.87
CA TRP A 53 -18.49 -0.28 2.30
C TRP A 53 -17.82 -1.42 1.54
N TYR A 54 -16.54 -1.23 1.25
CA TYR A 54 -15.67 -2.27 0.70
C TYR A 54 -14.38 -2.33 1.51
N LEU A 55 -14.00 -3.55 1.89
CA LEU A 55 -12.74 -3.81 2.57
C LEU A 55 -11.56 -3.48 1.63
N HIS A 56 -10.65 -2.62 2.08
CA HIS A 56 -9.43 -2.31 1.35
C HIS A 56 -8.27 -2.00 2.30
N ALA A 57 -7.05 -2.19 1.80
CA ALA A 57 -5.83 -1.76 2.46
C ALA A 57 -5.20 -0.58 1.73
N SER A 58 -4.64 0.35 2.50
CA SER A 58 -3.89 1.49 1.98
C SER A 58 -2.45 1.43 2.45
N PHE A 59 -1.51 1.64 1.52
CA PHE A 59 -0.06 1.67 1.79
C PHE A 59 0.47 3.08 1.55
N HIS A 60 1.23 3.61 2.51
CA HIS A 60 1.85 4.94 2.47
C HIS A 60 3.36 4.84 2.69
N PRO A 61 4.12 4.49 1.63
CA PRO A 61 5.57 4.50 1.68
C PRO A 61 6.15 5.91 1.54
N PRO A 62 7.20 6.29 2.30
CA PRO A 62 7.79 7.62 2.22
C PRO A 62 8.90 7.73 1.17
N LEU A 63 9.51 6.65 0.68
CA LEU A 63 10.65 6.73 -0.25
C LEU A 63 10.20 7.23 -1.64
N LEU A 64 10.97 8.17 -2.23
CA LEU A 64 10.60 8.83 -3.49
C LEU A 64 11.64 8.66 -4.60
N ARG A 65 12.91 9.03 -4.35
CA ARG A 65 13.94 9.09 -5.40
C ARG A 65 15.01 8.00 -5.27
N SER A 66 15.26 7.52 -4.06
CA SER A 66 16.22 6.45 -3.77
C SER A 66 15.93 5.85 -2.39
N ALA A 67 16.71 4.84 -2.00
CA ALA A 67 16.70 4.26 -0.65
C ALA A 67 16.96 5.28 0.47
N THR A 68 17.49 6.46 0.16
CA THR A 68 17.89 7.49 1.13
C THR A 68 17.16 8.81 0.97
N VAL A 69 16.27 8.95 -0.02
CA VAL A 69 15.60 10.22 -0.34
C VAL A 69 14.08 10.04 -0.30
N PRO A 70 13.43 10.39 0.83
CA PRO A 70 11.98 10.31 1.00
C PRO A 70 11.24 11.57 0.51
N LYS A 71 9.93 11.44 0.31
CA LYS A 71 8.97 12.54 0.28
C LYS A 71 8.71 13.01 1.71
N TYR A 72 8.79 14.31 1.92
CA TYR A 72 8.37 14.96 3.16
C TYR A 72 7.01 15.62 2.93
N LEU A 73 6.06 15.34 3.82
CA LEU A 73 4.80 16.08 3.93
C LEU A 73 5.04 17.20 4.95
N ALA A 74 5.35 18.40 4.46
CA ALA A 74 5.75 19.55 5.27
C ALA A 74 5.24 20.85 4.65
N GLY A 75 5.59 22.01 5.23
CA GLY A 75 5.37 23.32 4.61
C GLY A 75 3.93 23.52 4.12
N TYR A 76 3.74 23.50 2.80
CA TYR A 76 2.43 23.68 2.17
C TYR A 76 1.46 22.54 2.51
N GLU A 77 1.90 21.29 2.44
CA GLU A 77 1.06 20.11 2.70
C GLU A 77 0.53 20.03 4.14
N MET A 78 1.17 20.71 5.09
CA MET A 78 0.73 20.75 6.48
C MET A 78 -0.42 21.75 6.71
N PHE A 79 -0.49 22.82 5.91
CA PHE A 79 -1.44 23.93 6.13
C PHE A 79 -2.39 24.17 4.95
N SER A 80 -2.31 23.35 3.90
CA SER A 80 -3.12 23.49 2.70
C SER A 80 -3.55 22.12 2.21
N GLU A 81 -2.98 21.62 1.11
CA GLU A 81 -3.43 20.37 0.48
C GLU A 81 -2.25 19.44 0.12
N PRO A 82 -2.51 18.13 -0.05
CA PRO A 82 -1.47 17.18 -0.45
C PRO A 82 -0.90 17.48 -1.84
N GLN A 83 0.43 17.44 -1.97
CA GLN A 83 1.14 17.59 -3.24
C GLN A 83 2.04 16.38 -3.53
N ARG A 84 2.17 16.04 -4.81
CA ARG A 84 3.06 14.97 -5.30
C ARG A 84 3.84 15.40 -6.54
N ASP A 85 5.09 14.94 -6.62
CA ASP A 85 5.99 15.21 -7.75
C ASP A 85 5.86 14.19 -8.88
N ILE A 86 5.39 12.98 -8.56
CA ILE A 86 5.20 11.90 -9.53
C ILE A 86 3.71 11.64 -9.78
N THR A 87 3.39 11.15 -10.97
CA THR A 87 2.01 10.76 -11.30
C THR A 87 1.72 9.33 -10.83
N PRO A 88 0.46 9.00 -10.50
CA PRO A 88 0.08 7.65 -10.13
C PRO A 88 0.39 6.63 -11.24
N GLU A 89 0.28 7.02 -12.50
CA GLU A 89 0.56 6.17 -13.66
C GLU A 89 2.05 5.81 -13.73
N ALA A 90 2.93 6.79 -13.52
CA ALA A 90 4.37 6.58 -13.49
C ALA A 90 4.78 5.71 -12.29
N ALA A 91 4.22 5.97 -11.11
CA ALA A 91 4.46 5.15 -9.92
C ALA A 91 4.00 3.70 -10.13
N ALA A 92 2.81 3.50 -10.69
CA ALA A 92 2.25 2.18 -10.94
C ALA A 92 3.06 1.41 -12.01
N ALA A 93 3.53 2.10 -13.06
CA ALA A 93 4.43 1.50 -14.05
C ALA A 93 5.73 1.02 -13.40
N LYS A 94 6.36 1.86 -12.57
CA LYS A 94 7.59 1.52 -11.84
C LYS A 94 7.44 0.27 -10.97
N ILE A 95 6.31 0.12 -10.28
CA ILE A 95 6.01 -1.06 -9.44
C ILE A 95 5.81 -2.31 -10.31
N ARG A 96 5.09 -2.20 -11.43
CA ARG A 96 4.84 -3.33 -12.36
C ARG A 96 6.11 -3.84 -13.03
N GLU A 97 7.08 -2.97 -13.27
CA GLU A 97 8.38 -3.33 -13.85
C GLU A 97 9.28 -4.15 -12.90
N GLN A 98 9.00 -4.17 -11.60
CA GLN A 98 9.81 -4.93 -10.64
C GLN A 98 9.54 -6.43 -10.72
N SER A 99 10.56 -7.25 -10.44
CA SER A 99 10.41 -8.70 -10.31
C SER A 99 9.55 -9.08 -9.11
N GLU A 100 8.89 -10.23 -9.18
CA GLU A 100 8.22 -10.88 -8.03
C GLU A 100 9.19 -11.78 -7.22
N VAL A 101 10.44 -11.90 -7.66
CA VAL A 101 11.54 -12.50 -6.90
C VAL A 101 12.28 -11.41 -6.13
N HIS A 102 12.47 -11.61 -4.84
CA HIS A 102 13.13 -10.64 -3.97
C HIS A 102 14.62 -10.49 -4.33
N TYR A 103 15.13 -9.26 -4.38
CA TYR A 103 16.49 -8.93 -4.81
C TYR A 103 17.60 -9.62 -3.99
N SER A 104 17.30 -10.08 -2.77
CA SER A 104 18.27 -10.77 -1.91
C SER A 104 18.46 -12.25 -2.27
N ILE A 105 17.63 -12.80 -3.17
CA ILE A 105 17.66 -14.21 -3.60
C ILE A 105 18.19 -14.32 -5.04
N SER A 106 18.31 -13.19 -5.74
CA SER A 106 18.84 -13.09 -7.11
C SER A 106 20.36 -13.01 -7.17
#